data_AF-A0A2G6D374-F1
#
_entry.id   AF-A0A2G6D374-F1
#
_cell.length_a   1.000
_cell.length_b   1.000
_cell.length_c   1.000
_cell.angle_alpha   90.00
_cell.angle_beta   90.00
_cell.angle_gamma   90.00
#
_symmetry.space_group_name_H-M   'P 1'
#
loop_
_entity.id
_entity.type
_entity.pdbx_description
1 polymer ?
#
loop_
_entity_poly.entity_id
_entity_poly.type
_entity_poly.pdbx_seq_one_letter_code
_entity_poly.pdbx_strand_id
1 'polypeptide(L)' 'MSDYHRHDLTDEQWAVLEPHLPGRSGKVGRPEVDNRLFINALQWIFRTGAPWRDLPPDYV' A
#
# COMPACT_ATOMS: atom_id res chain seq x y z
N MET A 1 5.12 15.82 0.94
CA MET A 1 3.65 15.97 0.89
C MET A 1 3.22 15.14 -0.29
N SER A 2 2.61 13.98 0.01
CA SER A 2 2.38 12.88 -0.93
C SER A 2 1.59 13.35 -2.15
N ASP A 3 2.21 13.19 -3.32
CA ASP A 3 1.54 13.33 -4.60
C ASP A 3 0.72 12.04 -4.76
N TYR A 4 -0.59 12.10 -4.49
CA TYR A 4 -1.46 10.95 -4.65
C TYR A 4 -1.39 10.49 -6.11
N HIS A 5 -0.88 9.29 -6.37
CA HIS A 5 -0.93 8.78 -7.73
C HIS A 5 -2.40 8.58 -8.13
N ARG A 6 -2.74 8.82 -9.40
CA ARG A 6 -4.13 8.75 -9.92
C ARG A 6 -4.88 7.43 -9.65
N HIS A 7 -4.20 6.43 -9.12
CA HIS A 7 -4.69 5.07 -8.88
C HIS A 7 -4.50 4.62 -7.42
N ASP A 8 -4.03 5.49 -6.55
CA ASP A 8 -3.97 5.19 -5.13
C ASP A 8 -5.38 5.16 -4.53
N LEU A 9 -5.52 4.45 -3.40
CA LEU A 9 -6.77 4.44 -2.65
C LEU A 9 -7.13 5.84 -2.19
N THR A 10 -8.37 6.23 -2.49
CA THR A 10 -9.00 7.39 -1.83
C THR A 10 -9.16 7.13 -0.34
N ASP A 11 -9.30 8.19 0.45
CA ASP A 11 -9.53 8.06 1.90
C ASP A 11 -10.81 7.27 2.21
N GLU A 12 -11.85 7.44 1.40
CA GLU A 12 -13.11 6.70 1.53
C GLU A 12 -12.92 5.19 1.30
N GLN A 13 -12.18 4.82 0.25
CA GLN A 13 -11.86 3.41 -0.02
C GLN A 13 -10.94 2.82 1.07
N TRP A 14 -9.99 3.61 1.55
CA TRP A 14 -9.12 3.21 2.64
C TRP A 14 -9.90 2.94 3.93
N ALA A 15 -10.85 3.81 4.29
CA ALA A 15 -11.68 3.65 5.48
C ALA A 15 -12.51 2.36 5.48
N VAL A 16 -12.87 1.83 4.30
CA VAL A 16 -13.54 0.53 4.17
C VAL A 16 -12.56 -0.62 4.38
N LEU A 17 -11.31 -0.51 3.91
CA LEU A 17 -10.30 -1.56 3.96
C LEU A 17 -9.59 -1.66 5.32
N GLU A 18 -9.24 -0.52 5.92
CA GLU A 18 -8.43 -0.41 7.14
C GLU A 18 -8.90 -1.31 8.29
N PRO A 19 -10.21 -1.41 8.63
CA PRO A 19 -10.67 -2.26 9.73
C PRO A 19 -10.44 -3.76 9.50
N HIS A 20 -10.24 -4.18 8.24
CA HIS A 20 -10.03 -5.57 7.85
C HIS A 20 -8.56 -5.95 7.73
N LEU A 21 -7.65 -5.00 7.94
CA LEU A 21 -6.22 -5.22 7.96
C LEU A 21 -5.79 -5.28 9.42
N PRO A 22 -5.93 -6.46 10.09
CA PRO A 22 -5.63 -6.55 11.50
C PRO A 22 -4.16 -6.17 11.73
N GLY A 23 -3.97 -5.10 12.48
CA GLY A 23 -2.65 -4.63 12.86
C GLY A 23 -1.81 -5.78 13.42
N ARG A 24 -0.57 -5.94 12.96
CA ARG A 24 0.29 -7.06 13.38
C ARG A 24 0.87 -6.87 14.79
N SER A 25 0.03 -6.80 15.82
CA SER A 25 0.50 -6.91 17.21
C SER A 25 0.89 -8.37 17.50
N GLY A 26 2.18 -8.61 17.76
CA GLY A 26 2.67 -9.89 18.30
C GLY A 26 3.02 -11.01 17.30
N LYS A 27 3.16 -10.73 15.99
CA LYS A 27 3.65 -11.72 15.01
C LYS A 27 5.10 -11.46 14.57
N VAL A 28 5.86 -12.52 14.38
CA VAL A 28 7.26 -12.48 13.90
C VAL A 28 7.29 -12.07 12.43
N GLY A 29 7.99 -10.98 12.07
CA GLY A 29 8.10 -10.45 10.71
C GLY A 29 8.47 -8.95 10.67
N ARG A 30 8.59 -8.35 9.47
CA ARG A 30 8.79 -6.89 9.33
C ARG A 30 7.59 -6.15 9.95
N PRO A 31 7.82 -5.11 10.77
CA PRO A 31 6.75 -4.27 11.31
C PRO A 31 5.84 -3.76 10.19
N GLU A 32 4.57 -3.58 10.52
CA GLU A 32 3.61 -2.89 9.67
C GLU A 32 4.00 -1.42 9.61
N VAL A 33 4.77 -1.04 8.60
CA VAL A 33 5.24 0.34 8.45
C VAL A 33 4.10 1.21 7.93
N ASP A 34 3.39 0.75 6.90
CA ASP A 34 2.21 1.41 6.34
C ASP A 34 1.43 0.42 5.42
N ASN A 35 0.27 -0.06 5.86
CA ASN A 35 -0.56 -0.97 5.05
C ASN A 35 -1.17 -0.28 3.83
N ARG A 36 -1.46 1.02 3.93
CA ARG A 36 -2.04 1.78 2.81
C ARG A 36 -1.03 1.91 1.69
N LEU A 37 0.22 2.24 2.06
CA LEU A 37 1.33 2.30 1.11
C LEU A 37 1.55 0.95 0.41
N PHE A 38 1.52 -0.15 1.16
CA PHE A 38 1.66 -1.49 0.60
C PHE A 38 0.55 -1.83 -0.41
N ILE A 39 -0.70 -1.53 -0.09
CA ILE A 39 -1.83 -1.80 -1.00
C ILE A 39 -1.76 -0.90 -2.23
N ASN A 40 -1.38 0.37 -2.10
CA ASN A 40 -1.16 1.26 -3.24
C ASN A 40 -0.05 0.72 -4.17
N ALA A 41 1.06 0.24 -3.59
CA ALA A 41 2.14 -0.40 -4.35
C ALA A 41 1.65 -1.64 -5.13
N LEU A 42 0.83 -2.48 -4.49
CA LEU A 42 0.22 -3.64 -5.15
C LEU A 42 -0.70 -3.22 -6.31
N GLN A 43 -1.53 -2.18 -6.13
CA GLN A 43 -2.39 -1.69 -7.19
C GLN A 43 -1.60 -1.18 -8.39
N TRP A 44 -0.48 -0.50 -8.14
CA TRP A 44 0.41 -0.06 -9.20
C TRP A 44 0.96 -1.25 -9.99
N ILE A 45 1.49 -2.27 -9.31
CA ILE A 45 2.04 -3.48 -9.94
C ILE A 45 0.98 -4.25 -10.73
N PHE A 46 -0.21 -4.46 -10.16
CA PHE A 46 -1.26 -5.19 -10.87
C PHE A 46 -1.74 -4.47 -12.12
N ARG A 47 -1.64 -3.14 -12.16
CA ARG A 47 -2.04 -2.33 -13.31
C ARG A 47 -0.95 -2.24 -14.38
N THR A 48 0.32 -2.14 -13.97
CA THR A 48 1.44 -1.97 -14.89
C THR A 48 2.05 -3.30 -15.35
N GLY A 49 1.93 -4.36 -14.54
CA GLY A 49 2.62 -5.63 -14.73
C GLY A 49 4.15 -5.53 -14.53
N ALA A 50 4.64 -4.39 -14.03
CA ALA A 50 6.07 -4.15 -13.86
C ALA A 50 6.65 -4.99 -12.71
N PRO A 51 7.93 -5.37 -12.79
CA PRO A 51 8.58 -6.10 -11.70
C PRO A 51 8.73 -5.19 -10.46
N TRP A 52 8.77 -5.80 -9.28
CA TRP A 52 8.94 -5.10 -8.00
C TRP A 52 10.14 -4.14 -7.93
N ARG A 53 11.20 -4.42 -8.68
CA ARG A 53 12.41 -3.57 -8.72
C ARG A 53 12.15 -2.21 -9.38
N ASP A 54 11.10 -2.11 -10.19
CA ASP A 54 10.73 -0.90 -10.93
C ASP A 54 9.59 -0.15 -10.21
N LEU A 55 9.24 -0.57 -8.99
CA LEU A 55 8.27 0.13 -8.17
C LEU A 55 8.75 1.57 -7.90
N PRO A 56 7.91 2.60 -8.09
CA PRO A 56 8.27 3.98 -7.81
C PRO A 56 8.83 4.17 -6.39
N PRO A 57 9.85 5.04 -6.20
CA PRO A 57 10.43 5.30 -4.89
C PRO A 57 9.42 5.78 -3.83
N ASP A 58 8.33 6.39 -4.27
CA ASP A 58 7.26 6.89 -3.38
C ASP A 58 6.52 5.78 -2.63
N TYR A 59 6.69 4.51 -3.03
CA TYR A 59 6.10 3.34 -2.39
C TYR A 59 7.08 2.51 -1.52
N VAL A 60 8.34 2.94 -1.35
CA VAL A 60 9.44 2.15 -0.74
C VAL A 60 9.96 2.74 0.58
#